data_AF-A7T1H1-F1
#
_entry.id   AF-A7T1H1-F1
#
_cell.length_a   1.000
_cell.length_b   1.000
_cell.length_c   1.000
_cell.angle_alpha   90.00
_cell.angle_beta   90.00
_cell.angle_gamma   90.00
#
_symmetry.space_group_name_H-M   'P 1'
#
loop_
_entity.id
_entity.type
_entity.pdbx_description
1 polymer ?
#
loop_
_entity_poly.entity_id
_entity_poly.type
_entity_poly.pdbx_seq_one_letter_code
_entity_poly.pdbx_strand_id
1 'polypeptide(L)' 'FSVCCYSSLSTPPGTKICLVGSVPVQNSVLMLDSTNLKVLGGEVEKLVTKWKLQKTLAKHSRTIPSGEEGPPPFVPFRQ' A
#
# COMPACT_ATOMS: atom_id res chain seq x y z
N PHE A 1 -4.46 6.14 24.99
CA PHE A 1 -5.09 5.10 24.16
C PHE A 1 -4.99 5.55 22.71
N SER A 2 -3.97 5.04 22.00
CA SER A 2 -3.58 5.54 20.68
C SER A 2 -4.61 5.14 19.64
N VAL A 3 -5.08 6.13 18.90
CA VAL A 3 -6.05 5.97 17.81
C VAL A 3 -5.34 5.20 16.69
N CYS A 4 -5.56 3.89 16.61
CA CYS A 4 -5.17 3.11 15.45
C CYS A 4 -6.07 3.56 14.30
N CYS A 5 -5.59 4.50 13.47
CA CYS A 5 -6.27 4.89 12.25
C CYS A 5 -6.53 3.64 11.40
N TYR A 6 -7.77 3.15 11.42
CA TYR A 6 -8.23 1.97 10.69
C TYR A 6 -8.12 2.10 9.15
N SER A 7 -7.76 3.30 8.66
CA SER A 7 -7.67 3.65 7.24
C SER A 7 -6.34 4.25 6.81
N SER A 8 -5.35 4.39 7.71
CA SER A 8 -4.08 5.01 7.30
C SER A 8 -3.21 4.01 6.56
N LEU A 9 -2.60 4.44 5.44
CA LEU A 9 -1.51 3.74 4.72
C LEU A 9 -0.27 3.44 5.60
N SER A 10 -0.35 3.56 6.92
CA SER A 10 0.68 3.23 7.91
C SER A 10 0.50 1.84 8.52
N THR A 11 -0.67 1.20 8.41
CA THR A 11 -0.90 -0.14 8.97
C THR A 11 0.00 -1.17 8.28
N PRO A 12 0.86 -1.88 9.03
CA PRO A 12 1.81 -2.82 8.43
C PRO A 12 1.07 -4.02 7.82
N PRO A 13 1.50 -4.50 6.64
CA PRO A 13 0.97 -5.72 6.05
C PRO A 13 1.05 -6.92 6.99
N GLY A 14 -0.03 -7.71 7.01
CA GLY A 14 -0.15 -8.87 7.88
C GLY A 14 -0.74 -8.59 9.26
N THR A 15 -1.14 -7.33 9.54
CA THR A 15 -1.93 -6.97 10.73
C THR A 15 -3.18 -7.86 10.81
N LYS A 16 -3.37 -8.50 11.96
CA LYS A 16 -4.55 -9.33 12.24
C LYS A 16 -5.70 -8.44 12.71
N ILE A 17 -6.86 -8.66 12.12
CA ILE A 17 -8.13 -8.10 12.57
C ILE A 17 -9.10 -9.22 12.91
N CYS A 18 -9.98 -8.97 13.85
CA CYS A 18 -11.07 -9.84 14.24
C CYS A 18 -12.38 -9.15 13.85
N LEU A 19 -13.18 -9.83 13.03
CA LEU A 19 -14.54 -9.39 12.73
C LEU A 19 -15.44 -9.78 13.89
N VAL A 20 -16.28 -8.83 14.32
CA VAL A 20 -17.15 -8.99 15.49
C VAL A 20 -18.60 -8.80 15.04
N GLY A 21 -19.47 -9.73 15.42
CA GLY A 21 -20.88 -9.68 15.05
C GLY A 21 -21.12 -9.97 13.57
N SER A 22 -22.22 -9.44 13.04
CA SER A 22 -22.60 -9.62 11.63
C SER A 22 -22.08 -8.44 10.80
N VAL A 23 -21.38 -8.74 9.71
CA VAL A 23 -20.77 -7.75 8.81
C VAL A 23 -21.47 -7.79 7.46
N PRO A 24 -22.04 -6.68 6.95
CA PRO A 24 -22.65 -6.67 5.64
C PRO A 24 -21.62 -6.93 4.55
N VAL A 25 -22.02 -7.69 3.53
CA VAL A 25 -21.24 -7.90 2.30
C VAL A 25 -22.01 -7.27 1.14
N GLN A 26 -21.37 -6.35 0.42
CA GLN A 26 -21.91 -5.76 -0.79
C GLN A 26 -20.89 -5.93 -1.92
N ASN A 27 -21.31 -6.53 -3.04
CA ASN A 27 -20.45 -6.75 -4.21
C ASN A 27 -19.11 -7.44 -3.87
N SER A 28 -19.16 -8.45 -3.00
CA SER A 28 -17.98 -9.17 -2.50
C SER A 28 -17.00 -8.33 -1.65
N VAL A 29 -17.46 -7.18 -1.13
CA VAL A 29 -16.71 -6.31 -0.21
C VAL A 29 -17.39 -6.31 1.16
N LEU A 30 -16.59 -6.51 2.22
CA LEU A 30 -17.06 -6.39 3.61
C LEU A 30 -17.19 -4.92 4.01
N MET A 31 -18.36 -4.53 4.51
CA MET A 31 -18.63 -3.18 4.99
C MET A 31 -18.23 -3.07 6.48
N LEU A 32 -16.99 -2.61 6.70
CA LEU A 32 -16.40 -2.53 8.03
C LEU A 32 -16.59 -1.15 8.66
N ASP A 33 -16.86 -1.13 9.97
CA ASP A 33 -16.94 0.07 10.80
C ASP A 33 -16.24 -0.17 12.16
N SER A 34 -16.26 0.83 13.04
CA SER A 34 -15.63 0.73 14.37
C SER A 34 -16.31 -0.25 15.33
N THR A 35 -17.53 -0.70 15.03
CA THR A 35 -18.34 -1.58 15.89
C THR A 35 -18.14 -3.05 15.54
N ASN A 36 -17.84 -3.35 14.27
CA ASN A 36 -17.76 -4.71 13.76
C ASN A 36 -16.32 -5.20 13.53
N LEU A 37 -15.32 -4.42 13.96
CA LEU A 37 -13.91 -4.73 13.77
C LEU A 37 -13.08 -4.43 15.02
N LYS A 38 -12.25 -5.41 15.42
CA LYS A 38 -11.23 -5.27 16.45
C LYS A 38 -9.84 -5.55 15.88
N VAL A 39 -8.90 -4.62 16.07
CA VAL A 39 -7.50 -4.83 15.68
C VAL A 39 -6.80 -5.65 16.75
N LEU A 40 -6.18 -6.76 16.33
CA LEU A 40 -5.33 -7.58 17.20
C LEU A 40 -3.86 -7.19 17.08
N GLY A 41 -3.49 -6.49 16.00
CA GLY A 41 -2.13 -6.03 15.74
C GLY A 41 -1.27 -7.09 15.06
N GLY A 42 0.03 -7.04 15.34
CA GLY A 42 1.04 -7.87 14.69
C GLY A 42 1.36 -7.42 13.27
N GLU A 43 2.41 -8.01 12.71
CA GLU A 43 2.82 -7.80 11.34
C GLU A 43 3.45 -9.07 10.77
N VAL A 44 3.57 -9.15 9.44
CA VAL A 44 4.25 -10.25 8.77
C VAL A 44 5.49 -9.71 8.08
N GLU A 45 6.66 -9.98 8.66
CA GLU A 45 7.95 -9.42 8.24
C GLU A 45 8.18 -9.51 6.73
N LYS A 46 7.97 -10.69 6.13
CA LYS A 46 8.13 -10.89 4.68
C LYS A 46 7.27 -9.95 3.83
N LEU A 47 6.05 -9.63 4.28
CA LEU A 47 5.16 -8.69 3.59
C LEU A 47 5.57 -7.23 3.85
N VAL A 48 5.97 -6.93 5.08
CA VAL A 48 6.44 -5.59 5.49
C VAL A 48 7.70 -5.19 4.70
N THR A 49 8.68 -6.10 4.54
CA THR A 49 9.91 -5.85 3.79
C THR A 49 9.62 -5.47 2.35
N LYS A 50 8.79 -6.25 1.65
CA LYS A 50 8.37 -5.96 0.26
C LYS A 50 7.65 -4.61 0.19
N TRP A 51 6.73 -4.34 1.12
CA TRP A 51 5.95 -3.10 1.14
C TRP A 51 6.79 -1.86 1.39
N LYS A 52 7.72 -1.91 2.33
CA LYS A 52 8.67 -0.82 2.60
C LYS A 52 9.54 -0.54 1.38
N LEU A 53 10.06 -1.59 0.71
CA LEU A 53 10.83 -1.44 -0.52
C LEU A 53 9.99 -0.75 -1.62
N GLN A 54 8.76 -1.20 -1.85
CA GLN A 54 7.87 -0.61 -2.84
C GLN A 54 7.53 0.85 -2.53
N LYS A 55 7.30 1.21 -1.25
CA LYS A 55 7.11 2.61 -0.84
C LYS A 55 8.32 3.48 -1.14
N THR A 56 9.53 2.97 -0.95
CA THR A 56 10.78 3.70 -1.28
C THR A 56 10.96 3.84 -2.80
N LEU A 57 10.66 2.79 -3.57
CA LEU A 57 10.75 2.81 -5.04
C LEU A 57 9.68 3.70 -5.70
N ALA A 58 8.48 3.79 -5.13
CA ALA A 58 7.44 4.69 -5.62
C ALA A 58 7.90 6.17 -5.59
N LYS A 59 8.78 6.53 -4.66
CA LYS A 59 9.42 7.86 -4.60
C LYS A 59 10.51 8.06 -5.66
N HIS A 60 11.05 6.96 -6.22
CA HIS A 60 12.01 6.96 -7.32
C HIS A 60 11.34 6.85 -8.70
N SER A 61 10.01 7.01 -8.77
CA SER A 61 9.35 7.19 -10.06
C SER A 61 9.99 8.39 -10.75
N ARG A 62 10.58 8.17 -11.93
CA ARG A 62 11.12 9.24 -12.77
C ARG A 62 9.96 10.19 -13.07
N THR A 63 9.88 11.29 -12.34
CA THR A 63 9.15 12.48 -12.78
C THR A 63 9.70 12.80 -14.15
N ILE A 64 8.91 12.61 -15.20
CA ILE A 64 9.16 13.27 -16.47
C ILE A 64 9.03 14.76 -16.13
N PRO A 65 10.13 15.53 -16.07
CA PRO A 65 9.98 16.97 -16.04
C PRO A 65 9.30 17.30 -17.37
N SER A 66 8.13 17.94 -17.35
CA SER A 66 7.67 18.62 -18.54
C SER A 66 8.70 19.71 -18.85
N GLY A 67 9.68 19.37 -19.68
CA GLY A 67 10.83 20.21 -19.97
C GLY A 67 12.11 19.38 -20.16
N GLU A 68 12.33 18.91 -21.38
CA GLU A 68 13.69 18.79 -21.96
C GLU A 68 14.63 17.66 -21.47
N GLU A 69 14.14 16.58 -20.85
CA GLU A 69 14.93 15.34 -20.65
C GLU A 69 14.13 14.10 -21.06
N GLY A 70 13.84 14.00 -22.37
CA GLY A 70 13.26 12.80 -22.96
C GLY A 70 14.25 11.62 -22.98
N PRO A 71 13.78 10.39 -23.27
CA PRO A 71 14.67 9.25 -23.50
C PRO A 71 15.79 9.64 -24.48
N PRO A 72 17.03 9.19 -24.25
CA PRO A 72 18.15 9.58 -25.09
C PRO A 72 17.85 9.25 -26.56
N PRO A 73 18.27 10.10 -27.51
CA PRO A 73 18.02 9.87 -28.92
C PRO A 73 18.62 8.53 -29.36
N PHE A 74 17.92 7.82 -30.24
CA PHE A 74 18.43 6.58 -30.82
C PHE A 74 19.69 6.87 -31.63
N VAL A 75 20.78 6.16 -31.30
CA VAL A 75 22.04 6.20 -32.06
C VAL A 75 22.12 4.90 -32.88
N PRO A 76 22.07 4.96 -34.23
CA PRO A 76 22.26 3.78 -35.06
C PRO A 76 23.63 3.15 -34.83
N PHE A 77 23.70 1.81 -34.90
CA PHE A 77 24.97 1.11 -34.91
C PHE A 77 25.75 1.49 -36.17
N ARG A 78 27.05 1.83 -36.03
CA ARG A 78 27.91 2.11 -37.19
C ARG A 78 28.08 0.81 -37.99
N GLN A 79 27.84 0.89 -39.31
CA GLN A 79 28.18 -0.16 -40.28
C GLN A 79 29.65 -0.04 -40.69
#